data_AF-A0A6A6X5L7-F1
#
_entry.id   AF-A0A6A6X5L7-F1
#
_cell.length_a   1.000
_cell.length_b   1.000
_cell.length_c   1.000
_cell.angle_alpha   90.00
_cell.angle_beta   90.00
_cell.angle_gamma   90.00
#
_symmetry.space_group_name_H-M   'P 1'
#
loop_
_entity.id
_entity.type
_entity.pdbx_description
1 polymer ?
#
loop_
_entity_poly.entity_id
_entity_poly.type
_entity_poly.pdbx_seq_one_letter_code
_entity_poly.pdbx_strand_id
1 'polypeptide(L)'
;MATIPPAEWSEMTAKEKTAWVMTKAKEAGGAFKPKKLQESYILLRRAINLAPWRLPNPAVWSTTDIFGTEILREIDPNNAVLRYRSYQEMARDYNFVPIDWTNNQSQNPACCLGYRNVYHLNDLMFRWETSNAFKDLIACLKKNLEEPSSRLRNVKRIICFEFGCMSNDISCIKHLIAVEIGRVITSYQKANPKHEFYVPVKIIAQDAPYCEYGKKYLEKIHDVAIRINPSGLLSVNENTFVISIGAKTCIRQIVADSTQLRDGPAGMLCDKIQSNGHDHLETTLSTDDPDSENLWEYRSENCDQATFTDNDPFIAQIFSNLELYMKRSTGQPLVQIPEADIVNDLVMWDCGMIPWTDLRL
;
A
#
# COMPACT_ATOMS: atom_id res chain seq x y z
N MET A 1 8.17 22.60 46.85
CA MET A 1 7.20 22.22 47.90
C MET A 1 5.91 21.86 47.20
N ALA A 2 5.39 20.65 47.39
CA ALA A 2 4.14 20.22 46.75
C ALA A 2 2.96 20.92 47.40
N THR A 3 2.15 21.63 46.63
CA THR A 3 0.91 22.25 47.10
C THR A 3 -0.17 21.18 47.22
N ILE A 4 -0.68 20.98 48.43
CA ILE A 4 -1.78 20.07 48.72
C ILE A 4 -3.07 20.73 48.19
N PRO A 5 -3.96 20.00 47.49
CA PRO A 5 -5.28 20.53 47.14
C PRO A 5 -6.02 21.05 48.37
N PRO A 6 -6.88 22.08 48.25
CA PRO A 6 -7.69 22.55 49.37
C PRO A 6 -8.57 21.43 49.93
N ALA A 7 -8.90 21.47 51.22
CA ALA A 7 -9.72 20.44 51.87
C ALA A 7 -11.09 20.25 51.18
N GLU A 8 -11.61 21.34 50.62
CA GLU A 8 -12.89 21.40 49.89
C GLU A 8 -12.78 20.88 48.45
N TRP A 9 -11.64 20.32 48.04
CA TRP A 9 -11.43 19.83 46.68
C TRP A 9 -12.49 18.84 46.23
N SER A 10 -13.01 18.00 47.12
CA SER A 10 -14.07 17.05 46.75
C SER A 10 -15.38 17.73 46.36
N GLU A 11 -15.67 18.90 46.96
CA GLU A 11 -16.92 19.65 46.83
C GLU A 11 -16.89 20.69 45.70
N MET A 12 -15.69 21.08 45.23
CA MET A 12 -15.55 22.01 44.11
C MET A 12 -16.16 21.46 42.81
N THR A 13 -16.80 22.33 42.03
CA THR A 13 -17.27 22.00 40.69
C THR A 13 -16.09 21.75 39.74
N ALA A 14 -16.32 21.05 38.64
CA ALA A 14 -15.28 20.75 37.65
C ALA A 14 -14.63 22.04 37.07
N LYS A 15 -15.42 23.11 36.92
CA LYS A 15 -14.95 24.41 36.44
C LYS A 15 -13.99 25.06 37.45
N GLU A 16 -14.31 24.99 38.74
CA GLU A 16 -13.49 25.55 39.81
C GLU A 16 -12.19 24.77 40.01
N LYS A 17 -12.26 23.43 39.94
CA LYS A 17 -11.08 22.55 39.96
C LYS A 17 -10.13 22.88 38.82
N THR A 18 -10.66 23.01 37.61
CA THR A 18 -9.88 23.34 36.42
C THR A 18 -9.24 24.73 36.54
N ALA A 19 -10.00 25.74 36.98
CA ALA A 19 -9.47 27.08 37.22
C ALA A 19 -8.37 27.07 38.28
N TRP A 20 -8.50 26.28 39.34
CA TRP A 20 -7.49 26.14 40.39
C TRP A 20 -6.20 25.49 39.87
N VAL A 21 -6.29 24.39 39.11
CA VAL A 21 -5.11 23.74 38.49
C VAL A 21 -4.38 24.70 37.56
N MET A 22 -5.12 25.40 36.71
CA MET A 22 -4.54 26.35 35.76
C MET A 22 -3.87 27.54 36.47
N THR A 23 -4.48 28.01 37.56
CA THR A 23 -3.91 29.07 38.39
C THR A 23 -2.63 28.60 39.08
N LYS A 24 -2.60 27.39 39.66
CA LYS A 24 -1.39 26.83 40.30
C LYS A 24 -0.28 26.53 39.30
N ALA A 25 -0.61 26.07 38.09
CA ALA A 25 0.35 25.84 37.02
C ALA A 25 1.00 27.17 36.55
N LYS A 26 0.21 28.24 36.49
CA LYS A 26 0.68 29.60 36.16
C LYS A 26 1.55 30.19 37.28
N GLU A 27 1.11 30.08 38.54
CA GLU A 27 1.89 30.49 39.73
C GLU A 27 3.22 29.73 39.86
N ALA A 28 3.28 28.47 39.41
CA ALA A 28 4.50 27.67 39.39
C ALA A 28 5.50 28.03 38.27
N GLY A 29 5.25 29.15 37.56
CA GLY A 29 6.19 29.75 36.61
C GLY A 29 5.97 29.40 35.14
N GLY A 30 4.80 28.85 34.76
CA GLY A 30 4.21 28.92 33.42
C GLY A 30 4.98 28.38 32.19
N ALA A 31 6.25 27.99 32.29
CA ALA A 31 7.06 27.52 31.17
C ALA A 31 7.65 26.12 31.44
N PHE A 32 7.36 25.23 30.51
CA PHE A 32 7.63 23.79 30.54
C PHE A 32 9.13 23.49 30.61
N LYS A 33 9.59 23.00 31.77
CA LYS A 33 10.86 22.26 31.88
C LYS A 33 10.56 20.76 32.13
N PRO A 34 11.25 19.82 31.45
CA PRO A 34 10.95 18.39 31.47
C PRO A 34 10.78 17.77 32.87
N LYS A 35 11.55 18.24 33.85
CA LYS A 35 11.48 17.74 35.24
C LYS A 35 10.13 18.04 35.92
N LYS A 36 9.52 19.19 35.65
CA LYS A 36 8.20 19.56 36.20
C LYS A 36 7.04 18.85 35.49
N LEU A 37 7.23 18.42 34.24
CA LEU A 37 6.24 17.64 33.49
C LEU A 37 6.03 16.25 34.13
N GLN A 38 7.11 15.65 34.62
CA GLN A 38 7.08 14.34 35.27
C GLN A 38 6.43 14.38 36.66
N GLU A 39 6.62 15.47 37.40
CA GLU A 39 5.95 15.72 38.68
C GLU A 39 4.43 15.96 38.48
N SER A 40 4.05 16.77 37.48
CA SER A 40 2.64 16.97 37.09
C SER A 40 1.96 15.68 36.60
N TYR A 41 2.71 14.82 35.89
CA TYR A 41 2.22 13.52 35.45
C TYR A 41 1.90 12.58 36.62
N ILE A 42 2.74 12.57 37.67
CA ILE A 42 2.50 11.77 38.89
C ILE A 42 1.26 12.28 39.64
N LEU A 43 1.04 13.60 39.69
CA LEU A 43 -0.15 14.21 40.27
C LEU A 43 -1.43 13.86 39.50
N LEU A 44 -1.39 13.93 38.15
CA LEU A 44 -2.52 13.55 37.30
C LEU A 44 -2.87 12.07 37.47
N ARG A 45 -1.86 11.19 37.51
CA ARG A 45 -2.05 9.73 37.67
C ARG A 45 -2.69 9.36 39.01
N ARG A 46 -2.37 10.09 40.09
CA ARG A 46 -3.00 9.92 41.40
C ARG A 46 -4.45 10.42 41.42
N ALA A 47 -4.74 11.51 40.72
CA ALA A 47 -6.11 12.04 40.60
C ALA A 47 -7.02 11.15 39.74
N ILE A 48 -6.47 10.53 38.68
CA ILE A 48 -7.19 9.62 37.78
C ILE A 48 -7.53 8.28 38.46
N ASN A 49 -6.68 7.81 39.38
CA ASN A 49 -6.91 6.56 40.10
C ASN A 49 -7.99 6.64 41.21
N LEU A 50 -8.68 7.77 41.39
CA LEU A 50 -9.61 7.96 42.51
C LEU A 50 -11.10 8.12 42.14
N ALA A 51 -11.50 8.23 40.86
CA ALA A 51 -12.92 8.14 40.45
C ALA A 51 -13.08 8.14 38.91
N PRO A 52 -14.14 7.54 38.36
CA PRO A 52 -14.44 7.56 36.92
C PRO A 52 -14.96 8.94 36.48
N TRP A 53 -14.23 9.60 35.58
CA TRP A 53 -14.67 10.84 34.93
C TRP A 53 -15.51 10.56 33.66
N ARG A 54 -16.47 11.45 33.37
CA ARG A 54 -17.06 11.66 32.03
C ARG A 54 -16.75 13.09 31.57
N LEU A 55 -16.38 13.29 30.30
CA LEU A 55 -16.12 14.62 29.72
C LEU A 55 -17.45 15.30 29.35
N PRO A 56 -17.64 16.61 29.63
CA PRO A 56 -18.95 17.26 29.49
C PRO A 56 -19.23 17.93 28.13
N ASN A 57 -18.37 17.81 27.11
CA ASN A 57 -18.67 18.32 25.76
C ASN A 57 -17.79 17.67 24.69
N PRO A 58 -18.30 17.43 23.47
CA PRO A 58 -17.49 16.96 22.38
C PRO A 58 -16.53 18.07 21.91
N ALA A 59 -15.23 17.79 21.88
CA ALA A 59 -14.29 18.65 21.20
C ALA A 59 -14.48 18.45 19.68
N VAL A 60 -14.78 19.53 18.96
CA VAL A 60 -14.81 19.55 17.50
C VAL A 60 -13.54 20.21 16.99
N TRP A 61 -12.81 19.56 16.09
CA TRP A 61 -11.73 20.21 15.32
C TRP A 61 -11.87 19.88 13.85
N SER A 62 -11.34 20.76 13.01
CA SER A 62 -11.25 20.54 11.57
C SER A 62 -9.85 20.07 11.16
N THR A 63 -9.81 19.18 10.18
CA THR A 63 -8.60 18.81 9.47
C THR A 63 -8.88 18.88 7.98
N THR A 64 -7.91 19.33 7.19
CA THR A 64 -8.02 19.26 5.73
C THR A 64 -7.50 17.90 5.27
N ASP A 65 -8.28 17.17 4.49
CA ASP A 65 -7.79 15.95 3.85
C ASP A 65 -6.81 16.28 2.70
N ILE A 66 -6.17 15.25 2.18
CA ILE A 66 -5.27 15.33 1.01
C ILE A 66 -5.95 15.89 -0.27
N PHE A 67 -7.27 16.03 -0.32
CA PHE A 67 -8.00 16.66 -1.42
C PHE A 67 -8.38 18.11 -1.17
N GLY A 68 -7.98 18.68 -0.03
CA GLY A 68 -8.36 20.04 0.35
C GLY A 68 -9.74 20.13 1.02
N THR A 69 -10.40 18.99 1.31
CA THR A 69 -11.73 18.98 1.93
C THR A 69 -11.61 19.14 3.44
N GLU A 70 -12.38 20.06 4.00
CA GLU A 70 -12.46 20.22 5.46
C GLU A 70 -13.30 19.09 6.08
N ILE A 71 -12.68 18.31 6.96
CA ILE A 71 -13.32 17.24 7.74
C ILE A 71 -13.46 17.71 9.19
N LEU A 72 -14.69 17.83 9.66
CA LEU A 72 -15.01 18.08 11.06
C LEU A 72 -15.05 16.76 11.83
N ARG A 73 -14.31 16.64 12.94
CA ARG A 73 -14.32 15.47 13.81
C ARG A 73 -14.84 15.83 15.19
N GLU A 74 -15.76 15.04 15.71
CA GLU A 74 -16.39 15.21 17.02
C GLU A 74 -15.98 14.05 17.96
N ILE A 75 -15.49 14.34 19.17
CA ILE A 75 -15.19 13.30 20.17
C ILE A 75 -16.48 12.92 20.90
N ASP A 76 -16.93 11.67 20.81
CA ASP A 76 -17.93 11.11 21.72
C ASP A 76 -17.31 10.93 23.13
N PRO A 77 -17.77 11.70 24.14
CA PRO A 77 -17.20 11.67 25.48
C PRO A 77 -17.49 10.37 26.24
N ASN A 78 -18.40 9.51 25.76
CA ASN A 78 -18.75 8.26 26.44
C ASN A 78 -17.85 7.06 26.06
N ASN A 79 -17.04 7.19 25.00
CA ASN A 79 -16.20 6.11 24.46
C ASN A 79 -14.69 6.41 24.47
N ALA A 80 -14.26 7.48 25.15
CA ALA A 80 -12.86 7.89 25.20
C ALA A 80 -12.07 7.11 26.27
N VAL A 81 -11.25 6.15 25.87
CA VAL A 81 -10.21 5.57 26.73
C VAL A 81 -8.86 6.19 26.36
N LEU A 82 -8.22 6.87 27.32
CA LEU A 82 -6.85 7.36 27.17
C LEU A 82 -5.88 6.16 27.13
N ARG A 83 -5.45 5.76 25.93
CA ARG A 83 -4.41 4.73 25.74
C ARG A 83 -2.98 5.25 25.84
N TYR A 84 -2.80 6.56 26.01
CA TYR A 84 -1.50 7.20 25.94
C TYR A 84 -0.97 7.57 27.33
N ARG A 85 0.34 7.36 27.51
CA ARG A 85 1.08 7.63 28.75
C ARG A 85 1.71 9.03 28.75
N SER A 86 1.63 9.78 27.64
CA SER A 86 2.06 11.18 27.59
C SER A 86 1.41 11.96 26.44
N TYR A 87 1.41 13.29 26.56
CA TYR A 87 0.96 14.20 25.50
C TYR A 87 1.87 14.14 24.25
N GLN A 88 3.15 13.77 24.39
CA GLN A 88 4.04 13.54 23.25
C GLN A 88 3.64 12.30 22.44
N GLU A 89 3.16 11.24 23.11
CA GLU A 89 2.61 10.03 22.45
C GLU A 89 1.32 10.38 21.70
N MET A 90 0.48 11.21 22.31
CA MET A 90 -0.77 11.68 21.74
C MET A 90 -0.56 12.65 20.56
N ALA A 91 0.47 13.51 20.62
CA ALA A 91 0.88 14.41 19.54
C ALA A 91 1.68 13.70 18.44
N ARG A 92 2.22 12.50 18.72
CA ARG A 92 2.86 11.65 17.72
C ARG A 92 1.84 10.90 16.87
N ASP A 93 0.71 10.51 17.47
CA ASP A 93 -0.25 9.59 16.84
C ASP A 93 -1.51 10.24 16.24
N TYR A 94 -1.76 11.54 16.43
CA TYR A 94 -2.83 12.38 15.80
C TYR A 94 -4.17 11.70 15.40
N ASN A 95 -4.61 10.66 16.11
CA ASN A 95 -5.81 9.89 15.80
C ASN A 95 -6.69 9.68 17.03
N PHE A 96 -7.83 10.37 17.05
CA PHE A 96 -8.97 10.03 17.90
C PHE A 96 -10.09 9.47 17.03
N VAL A 97 -10.44 8.18 17.19
CA VAL A 97 -11.75 7.60 16.84
C VAL A 97 -12.00 6.37 17.75
N PRO A 98 -13.22 6.13 18.26
CA PRO A 98 -13.56 4.92 19.01
C PRO A 98 -13.83 3.71 18.09
N ILE A 99 -13.60 2.49 18.58
CA ILE A 99 -13.98 1.24 17.90
C ILE A 99 -15.20 0.63 18.61
N ASP A 100 -16.35 0.64 17.94
CA ASP A 100 -17.45 -0.30 18.18
C ASP A 100 -17.21 -1.55 17.30
N TRP A 101 -17.02 -2.70 17.93
CA TRP A 101 -16.62 -3.95 17.26
C TRP A 101 -17.78 -4.69 16.59
N THR A 102 -19.03 -4.27 16.76
CA THR A 102 -20.18 -5.10 16.36
C THR A 102 -20.88 -4.70 15.07
N ASN A 103 -20.64 -3.48 14.53
CA ASN A 103 -21.41 -2.96 13.38
C ASN A 103 -20.61 -2.34 12.23
N ASN A 104 -19.27 -2.40 12.21
CA ASN A 104 -18.47 -1.46 11.39
C ASN A 104 -17.43 -2.08 10.44
N GLN A 105 -17.75 -3.21 9.78
CA GLN A 105 -16.85 -3.77 8.77
C GLN A 105 -16.79 -2.97 7.44
N SER A 106 -17.61 -1.94 7.24
CA SER A 106 -17.67 -1.25 5.94
C SER A 106 -17.28 0.24 5.93
N GLN A 107 -17.01 0.89 7.06
CA GLN A 107 -16.81 2.35 7.08
C GLN A 107 -15.70 2.87 8.00
N ASN A 108 -14.62 2.11 8.23
CA ASN A 108 -13.47 2.69 8.93
C ASN A 108 -12.51 3.38 7.95
N PRO A 109 -12.54 4.73 7.80
CA PRO A 109 -11.60 5.47 6.94
C PRO A 109 -10.14 5.32 7.39
N ALA A 110 -9.87 4.73 8.55
CA ALA A 110 -8.51 4.43 9.02
C ALA A 110 -7.83 3.30 8.23
N CYS A 111 -8.55 2.51 7.43
CA CYS A 111 -7.98 1.33 6.77
C CYS A 111 -6.99 1.66 5.63
N CYS A 112 -7.14 2.78 4.90
CA CYS A 112 -6.19 3.18 3.85
C CYS A 112 -5.44 4.49 4.15
N LEU A 113 -5.73 5.10 5.30
CA LEU A 113 -5.15 6.36 5.74
C LEU A 113 -4.39 6.18 7.05
N GLY A 114 -3.48 5.20 7.09
CA GLY A 114 -2.32 5.32 7.97
C GLY A 114 -1.58 6.65 7.73
N TYR A 115 -1.67 7.17 6.49
CA TYR A 115 -1.23 8.51 6.09
C TYR A 115 -2.19 9.60 6.57
N ARG A 116 -2.20 9.80 7.89
CA ARG A 116 -2.62 11.02 8.60
C ARG A 116 -2.08 12.33 7.99
N ASN A 117 -0.92 12.22 7.33
CA ASN A 117 -0.04 13.34 7.14
C ASN A 117 0.48 13.39 5.69
N VAL A 118 0.01 14.39 4.94
CA VAL A 118 0.50 14.74 3.60
C VAL A 118 2.03 14.86 3.59
N TYR A 119 2.64 15.36 4.67
CA TYR A 119 4.09 15.48 4.79
C TYR A 119 4.80 14.12 4.77
N HIS A 120 4.22 13.09 5.39
CA HIS A 120 4.81 11.74 5.40
C HIS A 120 4.75 11.11 4.01
N LEU A 121 3.62 11.27 3.30
CA LEU A 121 3.52 10.81 1.92
C LEU A 121 4.50 11.54 1.00
N ASN A 122 4.63 12.87 1.14
CA ASN A 122 5.59 13.65 0.36
C ASN A 122 7.03 13.26 0.65
N ASP A 123 7.38 12.98 1.92
CA ASP A 123 8.70 12.46 2.28
C ASP A 123 8.95 11.09 1.63
N LEU A 124 7.98 10.19 1.68
CA LEU A 124 8.06 8.86 1.06
C LEU A 124 8.24 8.97 -0.47
N MET A 125 7.45 9.83 -1.12
CA MET A 125 7.58 10.11 -2.56
C MET A 125 8.96 10.68 -2.88
N PHE A 126 9.44 11.65 -2.10
CA PHE A 126 10.76 12.25 -2.30
C PHE A 126 11.87 11.20 -2.15
N ARG A 127 11.81 10.36 -1.11
CA ARG A 127 12.78 9.27 -0.90
C ARG A 127 12.77 8.28 -2.06
N TRP A 128 11.58 7.92 -2.55
CA TRP A 128 11.42 7.07 -3.73
C TRP A 128 12.01 7.70 -4.99
N GLU A 129 11.62 8.92 -5.34
CA GLU A 129 12.07 9.60 -6.56
C GLU A 129 13.58 9.91 -6.56
N THR A 130 14.19 10.05 -5.39
CA THR A 130 15.63 10.29 -5.25
C THR A 130 16.46 9.02 -5.10
N SER A 131 15.81 7.87 -4.94
CA SER A 131 16.45 6.57 -4.73
C SER A 131 17.22 6.09 -5.97
N ASN A 132 18.20 5.21 -5.76
CA ASN A 132 18.94 4.59 -6.87
C ASN A 132 18.07 3.55 -7.59
N ALA A 133 17.31 2.75 -6.84
CA ALA A 133 16.38 1.78 -7.40
C ALA A 133 15.38 2.43 -8.36
N PHE A 134 14.83 3.61 -8.02
CA PHE A 134 13.97 4.37 -8.93
C PHE A 134 14.71 4.76 -10.21
N LYS A 135 15.88 5.40 -10.09
CA LYS A 135 16.67 5.84 -11.27
C LYS A 135 17.01 4.68 -12.19
N ASP A 136 17.44 3.56 -11.62
CA ASP A 136 17.83 2.36 -12.35
C ASP A 136 16.62 1.71 -13.03
N LEU A 137 15.48 1.63 -12.34
CA LEU A 137 14.21 1.15 -12.91
C LEU A 137 13.81 2.00 -14.13
N ILE A 138 13.79 3.31 -13.99
CA ILE A 138 13.39 4.23 -15.07
C ILE A 138 14.39 4.18 -16.23
N ALA A 139 15.69 4.11 -15.96
CA ALA A 139 16.72 3.97 -16.99
C ALA A 139 16.57 2.66 -17.76
N CYS A 140 16.30 1.56 -17.05
CA CYS A 140 16.15 0.23 -17.64
C CYS A 140 14.89 0.15 -18.53
N LEU A 141 13.76 0.70 -18.07
CA LEU A 141 12.52 0.79 -18.85
C LEU A 141 12.72 1.63 -20.11
N LYS A 142 13.33 2.81 -19.99
CA LYS A 142 13.60 3.68 -21.14
C LYS A 142 14.49 2.99 -22.16
N LYS A 143 15.60 2.38 -21.72
CA LYS A 143 16.49 1.61 -22.60
C LYS A 143 15.71 0.53 -23.36
N ASN A 144 14.90 -0.26 -22.67
CA ASN A 144 14.11 -1.31 -23.30
C ASN A 144 13.04 -0.76 -24.23
N LEU A 145 12.38 0.36 -23.88
CA LEU A 145 11.41 0.99 -24.78
C LEU A 145 12.07 1.47 -26.09
N GLU A 146 13.33 1.89 -26.08
CA GLU A 146 14.07 2.25 -27.30
C GLU A 146 14.46 1.07 -28.20
N GLU A 147 14.37 -0.17 -27.71
CA GLU A 147 14.66 -1.37 -28.52
C GLU A 147 13.47 -1.76 -29.42
N PRO A 148 13.63 -1.84 -30.75
CA PRO A 148 12.55 -2.17 -31.69
C PRO A 148 11.83 -3.49 -31.39
N SER A 149 12.55 -4.46 -30.84
CA SER A 149 12.01 -5.76 -30.46
C SER A 149 11.26 -5.73 -29.12
N SER A 150 11.30 -4.66 -28.32
CA SER A 150 10.68 -4.67 -27.00
C SER A 150 9.16 -4.68 -27.06
N ARG A 151 8.53 -5.63 -26.34
CA ARG A 151 7.07 -5.69 -26.21
C ARG A 151 6.51 -4.65 -25.25
N LEU A 152 7.35 -4.01 -24.43
CA LEU A 152 6.92 -2.91 -23.54
C LEU A 152 6.26 -1.76 -24.31
N ARG A 153 6.65 -1.57 -25.58
CA ARG A 153 6.06 -0.57 -26.47
C ARG A 153 4.56 -0.74 -26.63
N ASN A 154 4.08 -1.97 -26.62
CA ASN A 154 2.68 -2.32 -26.88
C ASN A 154 1.85 -2.45 -25.61
N VAL A 155 2.43 -2.19 -24.42
CA VAL A 155 1.71 -2.29 -23.15
C VAL A 155 0.53 -1.32 -23.16
N LYS A 156 -0.67 -1.85 -22.94
CA LYS A 156 -1.92 -1.08 -22.85
C LYS A 156 -2.42 -0.96 -21.40
N ARG A 157 -1.94 -1.84 -20.53
CA ARG A 157 -2.34 -1.89 -19.12
C ARG A 157 -1.26 -2.43 -18.22
N ILE A 158 -1.25 -1.94 -16.99
CA ILE A 158 -0.49 -2.46 -15.87
C ILE A 158 -1.48 -3.11 -14.91
N ILE A 159 -1.21 -4.34 -14.47
CA ILE A 159 -2.06 -5.04 -13.50
C ILE A 159 -1.23 -5.36 -12.27
N CYS A 160 -1.69 -4.85 -11.13
CA CYS A 160 -1.02 -4.94 -9.84
C CYS A 160 -1.75 -5.96 -8.98
N PHE A 161 -0.99 -6.89 -8.40
CA PHE A 161 -1.49 -7.92 -7.49
C PHE A 161 -0.77 -7.84 -6.14
N GLU A 162 -1.52 -8.04 -5.07
CA GLU A 162 -1.09 -8.03 -3.68
C GLU A 162 -0.32 -6.76 -3.26
N PHE A 163 -0.78 -5.60 -3.72
CA PHE A 163 -0.22 -4.32 -3.27
C PHE A 163 -0.67 -3.97 -1.85
N GLY A 164 -1.88 -4.42 -1.50
CA GLY A 164 -2.54 -4.07 -0.25
C GLY A 164 -3.02 -2.62 -0.21
N CYS A 165 -3.76 -2.28 0.83
CA CYS A 165 -4.21 -0.90 1.03
C CYS A 165 -3.02 0.03 1.36
N MET A 166 -3.17 1.33 1.08
CA MET A 166 -2.19 2.37 1.40
C MET A 166 -2.07 2.66 2.91
N SER A 167 -2.17 1.66 3.77
CA SER A 167 -2.03 1.81 5.22
C SER A 167 -0.58 1.87 5.70
N ASN A 168 0.37 1.48 4.86
CA ASN A 168 1.77 1.33 5.20
C ASN A 168 2.69 1.76 4.04
N ASP A 169 3.94 2.09 4.39
CA ASP A 169 4.96 2.63 3.46
C ASP A 169 5.25 1.69 2.30
N ILE A 170 5.28 0.39 2.54
CA ILE A 170 5.58 -0.60 1.50
C ILE A 170 4.47 -0.58 0.44
N SER A 171 3.21 -0.67 0.85
CA SER A 171 2.07 -0.63 -0.06
C SER A 171 2.03 0.67 -0.87
N CYS A 172 2.31 1.82 -0.24
CA CYS A 172 2.41 3.09 -0.96
C CYS A 172 3.50 3.10 -2.02
N ILE A 173 4.71 2.60 -1.69
CA ILE A 173 5.79 2.48 -2.68
C ILE A 173 5.40 1.55 -3.83
N LYS A 174 4.73 0.42 -3.56
CA LYS A 174 4.24 -0.47 -4.63
C LYS A 174 3.34 0.28 -5.62
N HIS A 175 2.38 1.06 -5.12
CA HIS A 175 1.51 1.91 -5.95
C HIS A 175 2.30 2.95 -6.75
N LEU A 176 3.24 3.65 -6.12
CA LEU A 176 4.09 4.63 -6.79
C LEU A 176 4.94 4.00 -7.90
N ILE A 177 5.47 2.79 -7.69
CA ILE A 177 6.18 2.02 -8.72
C ILE A 177 5.28 1.80 -9.95
N ALA A 178 4.05 1.34 -9.75
CA ALA A 178 3.11 1.11 -10.86
C ALA A 178 2.78 2.38 -11.64
N VAL A 179 2.52 3.48 -10.92
CA VAL A 179 2.26 4.80 -11.51
C VAL A 179 3.43 5.27 -12.36
N GLU A 180 4.66 5.12 -11.85
CA GLU A 180 5.86 5.56 -12.55
C GLU A 180 6.17 4.72 -13.79
N ILE A 181 5.98 3.40 -13.73
CA ILE A 181 6.09 2.52 -14.91
C ILE A 181 5.06 2.95 -15.96
N GLY A 182 3.80 3.15 -15.56
CA GLY A 182 2.72 3.60 -16.45
C GLY A 182 3.03 4.93 -17.10
N ARG A 183 3.56 5.89 -16.33
CA ARG A 183 3.97 7.21 -16.80
C ARG A 183 5.10 7.13 -17.83
N VAL A 184 6.12 6.31 -17.59
CA VAL A 184 7.25 6.15 -18.52
C VAL A 184 6.81 5.54 -19.84
N ILE A 185 6.05 4.44 -19.80
CA ILE A 185 5.55 3.78 -21.00
C ILE A 185 4.62 4.71 -21.78
N THR A 186 3.66 5.34 -21.10
CA THR A 186 2.73 6.30 -21.72
C THR A 186 3.47 7.47 -22.36
N SER A 187 4.48 8.03 -21.69
CA SER A 187 5.28 9.14 -22.22
C SER A 187 6.04 8.73 -23.47
N TYR A 188 6.59 7.52 -23.49
CA TYR A 188 7.26 6.97 -24.66
C TYR A 188 6.29 6.80 -25.85
N GLN A 189 5.15 6.15 -25.63
CA GLN A 189 4.12 5.94 -26.66
C GLN A 189 3.60 7.27 -27.22
N LYS A 190 3.42 8.28 -26.37
CA LYS A 190 2.97 9.62 -26.79
C LYS A 190 4.00 10.35 -27.66
N ALA A 191 5.29 10.20 -27.35
CA ALA A 191 6.36 10.88 -28.05
C ALA A 191 6.75 10.20 -29.36
N ASN A 192 6.38 8.94 -29.57
CA ASN A 192 6.80 8.17 -30.73
C ASN A 192 5.74 8.21 -31.85
N PRO A 193 5.97 8.95 -32.96
CA PRO A 193 4.98 9.12 -34.04
C PRO A 193 4.68 7.83 -34.81
N LYS A 194 5.50 6.78 -34.64
CA LYS A 194 5.24 5.46 -35.22
C LYS A 194 4.21 4.65 -34.43
N HIS A 195 3.81 5.12 -33.25
CA HIS A 195 2.74 4.51 -32.48
C HIS A 195 1.40 4.98 -33.06
N GLU A 196 0.89 4.20 -34.02
CA GLU A 196 -0.28 4.55 -34.85
C GLU A 196 -1.54 4.83 -34.01
N PHE A 197 -1.59 4.29 -32.79
CA PHE A 197 -2.63 4.58 -31.81
C PHE A 197 -2.00 4.79 -30.43
N TYR A 198 -2.04 6.03 -29.94
CA TYR A 198 -1.74 6.33 -28.56
C TYR A 198 -2.95 5.99 -27.69
N VAL A 199 -2.75 5.11 -26.72
CA VAL A 199 -3.72 4.81 -25.66
C VAL A 199 -2.97 4.93 -24.34
N PRO A 200 -3.36 5.83 -23.42
CA PRO A 200 -2.74 5.90 -22.10
C PRO A 200 -2.77 4.53 -21.41
N VAL A 201 -1.65 4.14 -20.80
CA VAL A 201 -1.56 2.87 -20.08
C VAL A 201 -2.49 2.89 -18.88
N LYS A 202 -3.47 1.99 -18.86
CA LYS A 202 -4.40 1.87 -17.73
C LYS A 202 -3.76 1.10 -16.59
N ILE A 203 -3.81 1.62 -15.36
CA ILE A 203 -3.32 0.91 -14.20
C ILE A 203 -4.51 0.29 -13.46
N ILE A 204 -4.43 -1.01 -13.20
CA ILE A 204 -5.46 -1.77 -12.50
C ILE A 204 -4.82 -2.38 -11.26
N ALA A 205 -5.36 -2.09 -10.08
CA ALA A 205 -4.98 -2.78 -8.86
C ALA A 205 -6.07 -3.79 -8.47
N GLN A 206 -5.68 -5.06 -8.41
CA GLN A 206 -6.53 -6.16 -7.96
C GLN A 206 -6.09 -6.60 -6.56
N ASP A 207 -6.65 -5.97 -5.53
CA ASP A 207 -6.46 -6.37 -4.14
C ASP A 207 -7.74 -6.30 -3.34
N ALA A 208 -7.87 -7.21 -2.38
CA ALA A 208 -8.73 -7.02 -1.22
C ALA A 208 -7.94 -6.36 -0.09
N PRO A 209 -8.54 -5.57 0.81
CA PRO A 209 -9.73 -4.74 0.73
C PRO A 209 -9.35 -3.25 0.78
N TYR A 210 -9.36 -2.55 -0.36
CA TYR A 210 -9.32 -1.08 -0.32
C TYR A 210 -10.61 -0.55 0.30
N CYS A 211 -10.48 0.31 1.31
CA CYS A 211 -11.57 1.16 1.76
C CYS A 211 -11.98 2.16 0.66
N GLU A 212 -13.23 2.61 0.65
CA GLU A 212 -13.77 3.54 -0.37
C GLU A 212 -12.94 4.82 -0.53
N TYR A 213 -12.36 5.31 0.56
CA TYR A 213 -11.46 6.46 0.50
C TYR A 213 -10.18 6.15 -0.29
N GLY A 214 -9.53 5.02 0.00
CA GLY A 214 -8.31 4.59 -0.69
C GLY A 214 -8.56 4.36 -2.18
N LYS A 215 -9.71 3.79 -2.53
CA LYS A 215 -10.15 3.66 -3.93
C LYS A 215 -10.23 5.03 -4.61
N LYS A 216 -10.99 5.96 -4.03
CA LYS A 216 -11.14 7.32 -4.57
C LYS A 216 -9.81 8.06 -4.70
N TYR A 217 -8.89 7.86 -3.77
CA TYR A 217 -7.55 8.44 -3.87
C TYR A 217 -6.76 7.90 -5.05
N LEU A 218 -6.64 6.58 -5.13
CA LEU A 218 -5.89 5.91 -6.20
C LEU A 218 -6.50 6.23 -7.57
N GLU A 219 -7.82 6.25 -7.67
CA GLU A 219 -8.54 6.62 -8.89
C GLU A 219 -8.34 8.11 -9.24
N LYS A 220 -8.51 9.03 -8.28
CA LYS A 220 -8.50 10.48 -8.57
C LYS A 220 -7.10 11.04 -8.80
N ILE A 221 -6.11 10.59 -8.02
CA ILE A 221 -4.76 11.18 -8.03
C ILE A 221 -3.85 10.44 -9.01
N HIS A 222 -4.02 9.14 -9.14
CA HIS A 222 -3.09 8.28 -9.87
C HIS A 222 -3.72 7.55 -11.07
N ASP A 223 -5.01 7.77 -11.34
CA ASP A 223 -5.77 7.08 -12.40
C ASP A 223 -5.66 5.54 -12.31
N VAL A 224 -5.61 5.03 -11.08
CA VAL A 224 -5.53 3.59 -10.79
C VAL A 224 -6.93 3.05 -10.56
N ALA A 225 -7.40 2.20 -11.47
CA ALA A 225 -8.69 1.54 -11.35
C ALA A 225 -8.61 0.37 -10.36
N ILE A 226 -9.43 0.39 -9.32
CA ILE A 226 -9.51 -0.73 -8.37
C ILE A 226 -10.52 -1.76 -8.89
N ARG A 227 -10.09 -3.01 -9.01
CA ARG A 227 -10.94 -4.13 -9.43
C ARG A 227 -11.05 -5.17 -8.33
N ILE A 228 -12.27 -5.69 -8.16
CA ILE A 228 -12.52 -6.81 -7.26
C ILE A 228 -12.30 -8.11 -8.05
N ASN A 229 -11.68 -9.08 -7.37
CA ASN A 229 -11.30 -10.43 -7.82
C ASN A 229 -12.40 -11.11 -8.67
N PRO A 230 -12.08 -11.86 -9.76
CA PRO A 230 -10.78 -12.10 -10.42
C PRO A 230 -10.56 -11.32 -11.73
N SER A 231 -11.33 -10.26 -11.99
CA SER A 231 -11.36 -9.60 -13.32
C SER A 231 -10.02 -9.08 -13.85
N GLY A 232 -9.08 -8.71 -12.99
CA GLY A 232 -7.74 -8.27 -13.39
C GLY A 232 -6.89 -9.43 -13.90
N LEU A 233 -6.88 -10.57 -13.21
CA LEU A 233 -6.18 -11.78 -13.68
C LEU A 233 -6.67 -12.22 -15.06
N LEU A 234 -7.99 -12.25 -15.26
CA LEU A 234 -8.61 -12.59 -16.54
C LEU A 234 -8.27 -11.60 -17.67
N SER A 235 -7.83 -10.39 -17.33
CA SER A 235 -7.47 -9.35 -18.30
C SER A 235 -5.97 -9.30 -18.65
N VAL A 236 -5.16 -10.18 -18.04
CA VAL A 236 -3.74 -10.31 -18.36
C VAL A 236 -3.60 -10.92 -19.76
N ASN A 237 -2.77 -10.29 -20.59
CA ASN A 237 -2.50 -10.73 -21.94
C ASN A 237 -1.11 -10.25 -22.42
N GLU A 238 -0.81 -10.46 -23.70
CA GLU A 238 0.46 -10.15 -24.32
C GLU A 238 0.83 -8.66 -24.33
N ASN A 239 -0.15 -7.78 -24.09
CA ASN A 239 -0.02 -6.32 -24.02
C ASN A 239 -0.17 -5.80 -22.57
N THR A 240 0.05 -6.67 -21.58
CA THR A 240 -0.04 -6.35 -20.16
C THR A 240 1.33 -6.33 -19.51
N PHE A 241 1.55 -5.39 -18.61
CA PHE A 241 2.68 -5.41 -17.68
C PHE A 241 2.18 -5.80 -16.28
N VAL A 242 2.75 -6.82 -15.67
CA VAL A 242 2.29 -7.36 -14.38
C VAL A 242 3.20 -6.91 -13.25
N ILE A 243 2.65 -6.52 -12.11
CA ILE A 243 3.41 -6.20 -10.91
C ILE A 243 2.87 -7.01 -9.73
N SER A 244 3.75 -7.75 -9.06
CA SER A 244 3.41 -8.62 -7.95
C SER A 244 4.60 -8.69 -6.97
N ILE A 245 4.62 -7.78 -5.99
CA ILE A 245 5.76 -7.57 -5.09
C ILE A 245 5.46 -8.22 -3.73
N GLY A 246 6.20 -9.24 -3.33
CA GLY A 246 5.99 -9.93 -2.05
C GLY A 246 4.59 -10.54 -1.95
N ALA A 247 4.12 -11.12 -3.05
CA ALA A 247 2.81 -11.76 -3.10
C ALA A 247 2.87 -13.12 -2.42
N LYS A 248 1.84 -13.42 -1.62
CA LYS A 248 1.64 -14.73 -0.98
C LYS A 248 1.03 -15.74 -1.92
N THR A 249 0.28 -15.27 -2.93
CA THR A 249 -0.22 -16.11 -4.00
C THR A 249 0.83 -16.23 -5.10
N CYS A 250 0.89 -17.38 -5.77
CA CYS A 250 1.75 -17.69 -6.90
C CYS A 250 1.34 -16.96 -8.21
N ILE A 251 1.13 -15.64 -8.14
CA ILE A 251 0.64 -14.80 -9.23
C ILE A 251 1.49 -14.94 -10.49
N ARG A 252 2.81 -15.03 -10.34
CA ARG A 252 3.74 -15.13 -11.48
C ARG A 252 3.59 -16.46 -12.23
N GLN A 253 3.41 -17.58 -11.53
CA GLN A 253 3.09 -18.88 -12.11
C GLN A 253 1.75 -18.84 -12.84
N ILE A 254 0.69 -18.40 -12.13
CA ILE A 254 -0.66 -18.30 -12.69
C ILE A 254 -0.67 -17.44 -13.96
N VAL A 255 0.02 -16.29 -13.95
CA VAL A 255 0.13 -15.42 -15.12
C VAL A 255 0.88 -16.10 -16.27
N ALA A 256 2.04 -16.71 -16.00
CA ALA A 256 2.82 -17.37 -17.04
C ALA A 256 2.03 -18.53 -17.68
N ASP A 257 1.41 -19.38 -16.87
CA ASP A 257 0.64 -20.54 -17.32
C ASP A 257 -0.63 -20.12 -18.08
N SER A 258 -1.42 -19.19 -17.54
CA SER A 258 -2.65 -18.72 -18.17
C SER A 258 -2.42 -17.92 -19.47
N THR A 259 -1.20 -17.44 -19.70
CA THR A 259 -0.85 -16.68 -20.91
C THR A 259 0.17 -17.38 -21.81
N GLN A 260 0.41 -18.67 -21.59
CA GLN A 260 1.35 -19.47 -22.39
C GLN A 260 1.07 -19.37 -23.90
N LEU A 261 -0.21 -19.53 -24.29
CA LEU A 261 -0.63 -19.45 -25.71
C LEU A 261 -0.44 -18.06 -26.34
N ARG A 262 -0.18 -17.04 -25.52
CA ARG A 262 0.05 -15.65 -25.92
C ARG A 262 1.48 -15.21 -25.66
N ASP A 263 2.37 -16.17 -25.42
CA ASP A 263 3.78 -15.90 -25.16
C ASP A 263 3.97 -14.99 -23.92
N GLY A 264 3.15 -15.13 -22.88
CA GLY A 264 3.31 -14.38 -21.64
C GLY A 264 2.93 -12.88 -21.69
N PRO A 265 2.98 -12.16 -20.56
CA PRO A 265 2.85 -10.70 -20.53
C PRO A 265 4.02 -9.99 -21.23
N ALA A 266 3.88 -8.70 -21.52
CA ALA A 266 4.95 -7.88 -22.10
C ALA A 266 6.09 -7.59 -21.11
N GLY A 267 5.80 -7.64 -19.83
CA GLY A 267 6.77 -7.48 -18.76
C GLY A 267 6.20 -7.85 -17.41
N MET A 268 7.08 -8.13 -16.46
CA MET A 268 6.72 -8.48 -15.09
C MET A 268 7.73 -7.87 -14.11
N LEU A 269 7.26 -7.22 -13.06
CA LEU A 269 8.07 -6.86 -11.89
C LEU A 269 7.56 -7.68 -10.71
N CYS A 270 8.34 -8.66 -10.27
CA CYS A 270 7.93 -9.58 -9.23
C CYS A 270 9.13 -10.07 -8.39
N ASP A 271 8.84 -10.89 -7.39
CA ASP A 271 9.86 -11.65 -6.68
C ASP A 271 10.69 -12.51 -7.66
N LYS A 272 11.99 -12.59 -7.41
CA LYS A 272 12.95 -13.32 -8.24
C LYS A 272 12.47 -14.74 -8.52
N ILE A 273 12.43 -15.10 -9.80
CA ILE A 273 12.16 -16.45 -10.28
C ILE A 273 13.46 -17.26 -10.19
N GLN A 274 13.62 -18.03 -9.11
CA GLN A 274 14.89 -18.69 -8.79
C GLN A 274 15.06 -20.06 -9.46
N SER A 275 13.96 -20.79 -9.66
CA SER A 275 13.92 -22.11 -10.31
C SER A 275 12.60 -22.30 -11.06
N ASN A 276 12.46 -23.45 -11.73
CA ASN A 276 11.20 -23.94 -12.29
C ASN A 276 10.29 -24.63 -11.24
N GLY A 277 10.72 -24.66 -9.97
CA GLY A 277 10.09 -25.38 -8.85
C GLY A 277 10.56 -26.83 -8.67
N HIS A 278 11.10 -27.48 -9.70
CA HIS A 278 11.56 -28.88 -9.60
C HIS A 278 12.83 -29.07 -8.75
N ASP A 279 13.54 -28.00 -8.41
CA ASP A 279 14.79 -28.03 -7.63
C ASP A 279 14.57 -28.15 -6.10
N HIS A 280 13.34 -28.32 -5.63
CA HIS A 280 13.05 -28.57 -4.23
C HIS A 280 13.52 -29.96 -3.81
N LEU A 281 14.80 -30.07 -3.43
CA LEU A 281 15.30 -31.16 -2.59
C LEU A 281 14.33 -31.32 -1.41
N GLU A 282 13.83 -32.55 -1.22
CA GLU A 282 12.65 -33.00 -0.45
C GLU A 282 12.46 -32.48 0.99
N THR A 283 13.32 -31.60 1.50
CA THR A 283 13.37 -31.23 2.92
C THR A 283 12.68 -29.92 3.30
N THR A 284 12.33 -29.05 2.33
CA THR A 284 11.53 -27.84 2.60
C THR A 284 10.67 -27.50 1.39
N LEU A 285 9.52 -28.16 1.26
CA LEU A 285 8.48 -27.76 0.32
C LEU A 285 8.04 -26.33 0.68
N SER A 286 8.54 -25.34 -0.05
CA SER A 286 7.94 -24.01 -0.05
C SER A 286 6.61 -24.16 -0.75
N THR A 287 5.53 -24.35 0.01
CA THR A 287 4.17 -24.54 -0.53
C THR A 287 3.64 -23.32 -1.27
N ASP A 288 4.31 -22.19 -1.15
CA ASP A 288 3.82 -20.89 -1.61
C ASP A 288 4.09 -20.67 -3.11
N ASP A 289 5.02 -21.43 -3.71
CA ASP A 289 5.41 -21.32 -5.10
C ASP A 289 5.46 -22.69 -5.78
N PRO A 290 4.38 -23.11 -6.47
CA PRO A 290 4.36 -24.37 -7.19
C PRO A 290 5.25 -24.33 -8.44
N ASP A 291 5.58 -25.51 -8.94
CA ASP A 291 6.36 -25.70 -10.17
C ASP A 291 5.62 -25.09 -11.37
N SER A 292 6.38 -24.42 -12.25
CA SER A 292 5.86 -23.87 -13.51
C SER A 292 6.99 -23.78 -14.53
N GLU A 293 6.99 -24.71 -15.49
CA GLU A 293 7.92 -24.71 -16.62
C GLU A 293 7.75 -23.45 -17.48
N ASN A 294 6.51 -22.99 -17.68
CA ASN A 294 6.21 -21.79 -18.46
C ASN A 294 6.77 -20.52 -17.83
N LEU A 295 6.72 -20.41 -16.49
CA LEU A 295 7.33 -19.30 -15.78
C LEU A 295 8.86 -19.29 -15.98
N TRP A 296 9.48 -20.47 -15.96
CA TRP A 296 10.90 -20.62 -16.20
C TRP A 296 11.26 -20.24 -17.64
N GLU A 297 10.54 -20.74 -18.64
CA GLU A 297 10.72 -20.40 -20.05
C GLU A 297 10.53 -18.89 -20.30
N TYR A 298 9.49 -18.30 -19.70
CA TYR A 298 9.25 -16.85 -19.75
C TYR A 298 10.49 -16.08 -19.29
N ARG A 299 11.09 -16.50 -18.17
CA ARG A 299 12.32 -15.89 -17.64
C ARG A 299 13.53 -16.13 -18.53
N SER A 300 13.80 -17.38 -18.90
CA SER A 300 15.10 -17.80 -19.44
C SER A 300 15.29 -17.48 -20.91
N GLU A 301 14.23 -17.57 -21.71
CA GLU A 301 14.37 -17.52 -23.17
C GLU A 301 13.96 -16.18 -23.78
N ASN A 302 13.12 -15.42 -23.06
CA ASN A 302 12.32 -14.38 -23.70
C ASN A 302 12.43 -13.00 -23.03
N CYS A 303 13.11 -12.89 -21.89
CA CYS A 303 13.15 -11.65 -21.12
C CYS A 303 14.54 -11.08 -20.92
N ASP A 304 14.64 -9.77 -21.10
CA ASP A 304 15.68 -8.97 -20.46
C ASP A 304 15.41 -8.91 -18.96
N GLN A 305 16.46 -9.10 -18.16
CA GLN A 305 16.39 -9.15 -16.70
C GLN A 305 17.13 -7.95 -16.10
N ALA A 306 16.56 -7.35 -15.06
CA ALA A 306 17.23 -6.30 -14.30
C ALA A 306 16.90 -6.40 -12.81
N THR A 307 17.93 -6.31 -11.99
CA THR A 307 17.83 -6.18 -10.53
C THR A 307 18.17 -4.77 -10.10
N PHE A 308 17.61 -4.34 -8.97
CA PHE A 308 17.81 -2.99 -8.45
C PHE A 308 18.37 -3.05 -7.03
N THR A 309 19.28 -2.13 -6.72
CA THR A 309 19.86 -1.98 -5.39
C THR A 309 19.69 -0.55 -4.92
N ASP A 310 19.47 -0.37 -3.62
CA ASP A 310 19.36 0.96 -3.03
C ASP A 310 20.23 1.09 -1.78
N ASN A 311 20.65 2.32 -1.50
CA ASN A 311 21.37 2.66 -0.27
C ASN A 311 20.40 3.03 0.86
N ASP A 312 19.19 3.48 0.54
CA ASP A 312 18.13 3.66 1.51
C ASP A 312 17.68 2.28 2.02
N PRO A 313 17.85 1.96 3.32
CA PRO A 313 17.56 0.62 3.84
C PRO A 313 16.11 0.18 3.64
N PHE A 314 15.18 1.11 3.67
CA PHE A 314 13.76 0.83 3.50
C PHE A 314 13.43 0.50 2.03
N ILE A 315 13.97 1.28 1.09
CA ILE A 315 13.81 0.97 -0.35
C ILE A 315 14.58 -0.32 -0.69
N ALA A 316 15.78 -0.50 -0.16
CA ALA A 316 16.58 -1.70 -0.35
C ALA A 316 15.84 -2.96 0.11
N GLN A 317 15.11 -2.89 1.23
CA GLN A 317 14.28 -3.99 1.70
C GLN A 317 13.24 -4.41 0.65
N ILE A 318 12.53 -3.44 0.05
CA ILE A 318 11.51 -3.69 -0.97
C ILE A 318 12.12 -4.35 -2.21
N PHE A 319 13.27 -3.86 -2.68
CA PHE A 319 13.89 -4.31 -3.93
C PHE A 319 14.83 -5.50 -3.80
N SER A 320 15.20 -5.90 -2.57
CA SER A 320 16.18 -6.97 -2.30
C SER A 320 15.86 -8.29 -3.01
N ASN A 321 14.57 -8.62 -3.11
CA ASN A 321 14.07 -9.84 -3.74
C ASN A 321 13.39 -9.62 -5.09
N LEU A 322 13.40 -8.40 -5.64
CA LEU A 322 12.70 -8.10 -6.88
C LEU A 322 13.60 -8.23 -8.11
N GLU A 323 12.98 -8.61 -9.22
CA GLU A 323 13.58 -8.62 -10.54
C GLU A 323 12.55 -8.13 -11.58
N LEU A 324 13.02 -7.32 -12.51
CA LEU A 324 12.26 -6.84 -13.65
C LEU A 324 12.54 -7.74 -14.86
N TYR A 325 11.49 -8.30 -15.43
CA TYR A 325 11.50 -9.11 -16.64
C TYR A 325 10.79 -8.35 -17.76
N MET A 326 11.46 -8.11 -18.89
CA MET A 326 10.90 -7.37 -20.03
C MET A 326 10.97 -8.23 -21.28
N LYS A 327 9.82 -8.56 -21.85
CA LYS A 327 9.73 -9.52 -22.94
C LYS A 327 10.15 -8.89 -24.27
N ARG A 328 10.95 -9.64 -25.03
CA ARG A 328 11.27 -9.31 -26.43
C ARG A 328 10.22 -9.92 -27.36
N SER A 329 10.02 -9.28 -28.50
CA SER A 329 9.24 -9.78 -29.62
C SER A 329 10.08 -10.80 -30.36
N THR A 330 9.54 -12.00 -30.51
CA THR A 330 10.16 -13.08 -31.30
C THR A 330 10.03 -12.86 -32.81
N GLY A 331 9.32 -11.80 -33.23
CA GLY A 331 8.98 -11.55 -34.63
C GLY A 331 7.94 -12.50 -35.21
N GLN A 332 7.52 -13.52 -34.45
CA GLN A 332 6.41 -14.38 -34.85
C GLN A 332 5.07 -13.66 -34.64
N PRO A 333 4.09 -13.81 -35.56
CA PRO A 333 2.77 -13.25 -35.36
C PRO A 333 2.14 -13.84 -34.10
N LEU A 334 1.67 -12.97 -33.20
CA LEU A 334 0.93 -13.40 -32.02
C LEU A 334 -0.37 -14.08 -32.44
N VAL A 335 -0.66 -15.24 -31.86
CA VAL A 335 -1.93 -15.94 -32.07
C VAL A 335 -3.05 -15.04 -31.52
N GLN A 336 -3.93 -14.56 -32.40
CA GLN A 336 -5.09 -13.79 -31.98
C GLN A 336 -6.13 -14.73 -31.36
N ILE A 337 -6.17 -14.78 -30.03
CA ILE A 337 -7.21 -15.49 -29.28
C ILE A 337 -8.34 -14.49 -28.97
N PRO A 338 -9.57 -14.69 -29.46
CA PRO A 338 -10.70 -13.82 -29.15
C PRO A 338 -10.87 -13.64 -27.64
N GLU A 339 -11.11 -12.40 -27.17
CA GLU A 339 -11.26 -12.11 -25.74
C GLU A 339 -12.42 -12.88 -25.09
N ALA A 340 -13.43 -13.30 -25.85
CA ALA A 340 -14.60 -14.01 -25.35
C ALA A 340 -14.33 -15.47 -24.93
N ASP A 341 -13.30 -16.12 -25.47
CA ASP A 341 -13.10 -17.56 -25.28
C ASP A 341 -12.35 -17.91 -23.98
N ILE A 342 -11.64 -16.94 -23.39
CA ILE A 342 -10.81 -17.16 -22.18
C ILE A 342 -11.64 -17.20 -20.89
N VAL A 343 -12.80 -16.55 -20.89
CA VAL A 343 -13.63 -16.43 -19.68
C VAL A 343 -14.22 -17.78 -19.26
N ASN A 344 -14.38 -18.74 -20.17
CA ASN A 344 -15.05 -20.01 -19.85
C ASN A 344 -14.14 -21.03 -19.14
N ASP A 345 -12.82 -21.02 -19.37
CA ASP A 345 -11.90 -22.02 -18.80
C ASP A 345 -11.39 -21.64 -17.39
N LEU A 346 -11.45 -20.36 -17.01
CA LEU A 346 -10.96 -19.87 -15.72
C LEU A 346 -12.04 -19.77 -14.62
N VAL A 347 -13.33 -19.97 -14.95
CA VAL A 347 -14.46 -19.89 -14.00
C VAL A 347 -14.48 -21.03 -12.97
N MET A 348 -13.62 -22.05 -13.11
CA MET A 348 -13.50 -23.16 -12.16
C MET A 348 -12.51 -22.93 -11.00
N TRP A 349 -11.88 -21.75 -10.91
CA TRP A 349 -10.93 -21.41 -9.84
C TRP A 349 -11.63 -20.64 -8.71
N ASP A 350 -12.64 -21.27 -8.11
CA ASP A 350 -13.32 -20.71 -6.94
C ASP A 350 -12.32 -20.68 -5.77
N CYS A 351 -11.97 -19.47 -5.31
CA CYS A 351 -10.99 -19.21 -4.24
C CYS A 351 -11.50 -19.60 -2.85
N GLY A 352 -12.16 -20.76 -2.73
CA GLY A 352 -12.07 -21.55 -1.51
C GLY A 352 -10.69 -22.20 -1.49
N MET A 353 -10.07 -22.29 -0.32
CA MET A 353 -8.81 -23.03 -0.14
C MET A 353 -9.01 -24.51 -0.48
N ILE A 354 -8.99 -24.85 -1.77
CA ILE A 354 -8.81 -26.21 -2.23
C ILE A 354 -7.30 -26.44 -2.19
N PRO A 355 -6.82 -27.42 -1.41
CA PRO A 355 -5.42 -27.79 -1.41
C PRO A 355 -4.97 -28.08 -2.84
N TRP A 356 -3.84 -27.49 -3.24
CA TRP A 356 -3.21 -27.68 -4.56
C TRP A 356 -3.05 -29.14 -4.99
N THR A 357 -3.11 -30.10 -4.04
CA THR A 357 -2.96 -31.54 -4.28
C THR A 357 -4.08 -32.19 -5.09
N ASP A 358 -5.25 -31.55 -5.24
CA ASP A 358 -6.40 -32.12 -5.95
C ASP A 358 -6.53 -31.66 -7.42
N LEU A 359 -5.54 -30.93 -7.96
CA LEU A 359 -5.57 -30.35 -9.30
C LEU A 359 -4.45 -30.89 -10.21
N ARG A 360 -4.57 -32.16 -10.63
CA ARG A 360 -3.94 -32.67 -11.85
C ARG A 360 -5.03 -33.03 -12.85
N LEU A 361 -5.10 -32.28 -13.96
CA LEU A 361 -5.77 -32.69 -15.19
C LEU A 361 -4.86 -33.61 -15.99
#